data_AF-A0A6A7MAV8-F1
#
_entry.id   AF-A0A6A7MAV8-F1
#
_cell.length_a   1.000
_cell.length_b   1.000
_cell.length_c   1.000
_cell.angle_alpha   90.00
_cell.angle_beta   90.00
_cell.angle_gamma   90.00
#
_symmetry.space_group_name_H-M   'P 1'
#
loop_
_entity.id
_entity.type
_entity.pdbx_description
1 polymer ?
#
loop_
_entity_poly.entity_id
_entity_poly.type
_entity_poly.pdbx_seq_one_letter_code
_entity_poly.pdbx_strand_id
1 'polypeptide(L)'
;MQHPPPRKRAASPGPRSHRRHSDCPPYRSFRQHRASCQRQIPDGPCQQGRATFWCMCTLYAVTKGIDAVRSIVRRLEGDCDFTVPQRAAILPDGVAPVVTQDANGRRSIELMRWGFPPRALVTRTTRPVVTNARWLRTEFWIPHLERRCLVPATAFCEYQDGTKTPIWFARPADRGDTRPLFFFAGLWCAWSGRRGTKDAPAYGKHRLFTLVTTFANELVAPLHSEAMPVILPDADACDQWLDGRIQEALALQRPPPADWLTIVSRGPHADAG
;
A
#
# COMPACT_ATOMS: atom_id res chain seq x y z
N MET A 1 -67.26 -2.00 25.35
CA MET A 1 -66.86 -0.60 25.56
C MET A 1 -66.28 -0.47 26.96
N GLN A 2 -64.98 -0.19 27.07
CA GLN A 2 -64.33 0.45 28.22
C GLN A 2 -62.91 0.81 27.77
N HIS A 3 -62.70 2.08 27.45
CA HIS A 3 -61.41 2.61 27.01
C HIS A 3 -60.47 2.79 28.22
N PRO A 4 -59.17 2.50 28.08
CA PRO A 4 -58.18 2.80 29.11
C PRO A 4 -57.89 4.31 29.21
N PRO A 5 -57.51 4.82 30.40
CA PRO A 5 -57.34 6.25 30.67
C PRO A 5 -56.11 6.86 29.97
N PRO A 6 -56.11 8.18 29.72
CA PRO A 6 -55.11 8.84 28.87
C PRO A 6 -53.73 8.94 29.54
N ARG A 7 -52.68 8.68 28.74
CA ARG A 7 -51.27 8.81 29.12
C ARG A 7 -50.92 10.27 29.46
N LYS A 8 -50.32 10.48 30.63
CA LYS A 8 -49.75 11.77 31.07
C LYS A 8 -48.65 12.22 30.10
N ARG A 9 -48.78 13.45 29.58
CA ARG A 9 -47.75 14.12 28.75
C ARG A 9 -46.51 14.40 29.60
N ALA A 10 -45.34 13.97 29.12
CA ALA A 10 -44.05 14.36 29.67
C ALA A 10 -43.82 15.86 29.38
N ALA A 11 -43.41 16.59 30.41
CA ALA A 11 -43.09 18.01 30.32
C ALA A 11 -41.77 18.23 29.56
N SER A 12 -41.78 19.16 28.61
CA SER A 12 -40.59 19.64 27.90
C SER A 12 -39.63 20.33 28.87
N PRO A 13 -38.31 20.04 28.84
CA PRO A 13 -37.35 20.80 29.63
C PRO A 13 -37.12 22.17 28.99
N GLY A 14 -37.29 23.22 29.81
CA GLY A 14 -37.02 24.61 29.45
C GLY A 14 -35.53 24.92 29.18
N PRO A 15 -35.23 26.15 28.73
CA PRO A 15 -33.93 26.51 28.18
C PRO A 15 -32.83 26.47 29.25
N ARG A 16 -31.72 25.81 28.92
CA ARG A 16 -30.50 25.80 29.76
C ARG A 16 -29.87 27.18 29.77
N SER A 17 -29.67 27.71 30.97
CA SER A 17 -28.95 28.95 31.22
C SER A 17 -27.49 28.85 30.78
N HIS A 18 -27.03 29.85 30.02
CA HIS A 18 -25.63 30.05 29.69
C HIS A 18 -24.84 30.34 30.99
N ARG A 19 -23.96 29.41 31.39
CA ARG A 19 -22.90 29.72 32.35
C ARG A 19 -21.79 30.47 31.63
N ARG A 20 -21.47 31.65 32.16
CA ARG A 20 -20.37 32.50 31.73
C ARG A 20 -19.04 31.79 31.99
N HIS A 21 -18.14 31.87 31.01
CA HIS A 21 -16.74 31.50 31.14
C HIS A 21 -16.05 32.45 32.11
N SER A 22 -15.88 31.99 33.35
CA SER A 22 -14.93 32.59 34.29
C SER A 22 -14.70 31.53 35.35
N ASP A 23 -13.72 30.67 35.08
CA ASP A 23 -12.84 29.97 36.04
C ASP A 23 -11.93 29.01 35.24
N CYS A 24 -10.87 29.57 34.66
CA CYS A 24 -9.75 28.82 34.12
C CYS A 24 -8.47 29.54 34.60
N PRO A 25 -7.59 28.89 35.39
CA PRO A 25 -6.37 29.53 35.88
C PRO A 25 -5.37 29.74 34.73
N PRO A 26 -4.55 30.82 34.77
CA PRO A 26 -3.75 31.26 33.64
C PRO A 26 -2.54 30.35 33.37
N TYR A 27 -2.31 30.08 32.09
CA TYR A 27 -1.15 29.40 31.54
C TYR A 27 0.13 30.22 31.78
N ARG A 28 0.94 29.86 32.77
CA ARG A 28 2.29 30.40 32.98
C ARG A 28 3.35 29.42 32.49
N SER A 29 4.05 29.87 31.46
CA SER A 29 5.45 29.59 31.08
C SER A 29 6.24 28.57 31.90
N PHE A 30 6.67 27.49 31.25
CA PHE A 30 7.87 26.74 31.64
C PHE A 30 8.79 26.53 30.42
N ARG A 31 9.51 27.60 30.08
CA ARG A 31 10.91 27.48 29.64
C ARG A 31 11.69 27.11 30.89
N GLN A 32 12.21 25.88 30.96
CA GLN A 32 13.46 25.49 31.63
C GLN A 32 13.40 23.99 31.90
N HIS A 33 13.91 23.19 30.96
CA HIS A 33 14.59 21.91 31.20
C HIS A 33 15.33 21.53 29.92
N ARG A 34 16.28 22.40 29.56
CA ARG A 34 17.23 22.18 28.46
C ARG A 34 18.64 22.46 29.00
N ALA A 35 19.09 21.63 29.93
CA ALA A 35 20.48 21.60 30.39
C ALA A 35 20.73 20.34 31.23
N SER A 36 21.18 19.25 30.60
CA SER A 36 22.16 18.29 31.16
C SER A 36 22.19 16.99 30.34
N CYS A 37 22.86 17.02 29.19
CA CYS A 37 23.68 15.93 28.67
C CYS A 37 24.27 16.35 27.32
N GLN A 38 25.09 17.40 27.36
CA GLN A 38 26.17 17.56 26.39
C GLN A 38 27.37 16.86 26.99
N ARG A 39 27.79 15.74 26.39
CA ARG A 39 29.20 15.33 26.33
C ARG A 39 29.36 14.28 25.22
N GLN A 40 30.23 14.65 24.27
CA GLN A 40 30.93 13.82 23.29
C GLN A 40 30.20 13.43 21.99
N ILE A 41 30.22 14.35 21.01
CA ILE A 41 30.27 14.02 19.58
C ILE A 41 31.45 14.80 19.01
N PRO A 42 32.45 14.17 18.36
CA PRO A 42 33.57 14.88 17.77
C PRO A 42 33.15 15.64 16.50
N ASP A 43 33.66 16.88 16.40
CA ASP A 43 33.42 17.81 15.30
C ASP A 43 33.99 17.29 13.97
N GLY A 44 33.11 17.07 12.99
CA GLY A 44 33.46 16.82 11.59
C GLY A 44 32.62 17.71 10.67
N PRO A 45 33.17 18.27 9.57
CA PRO A 45 32.49 19.26 8.76
C PRO A 45 31.25 18.67 8.06
N CYS A 46 30.13 19.37 8.23
CA CYS A 46 28.85 19.13 7.56
C CYS A 46 28.99 19.33 6.05
N GLN A 47 29.33 18.25 5.34
CA GLN A 47 29.19 18.16 3.89
C GLN A 47 27.71 17.97 3.58
N GLN A 48 27.12 18.99 2.95
CA GLN A 48 25.76 19.02 2.43
C GLN A 48 25.61 18.00 1.29
N GLY A 49 25.41 16.73 1.65
CA GLY A 49 24.97 15.70 0.73
C GLY A 49 23.47 15.82 0.50
N ARG A 50 23.06 16.17 -0.73
CA ARG A 50 21.67 16.03 -1.18
C ARG A 50 21.21 14.61 -0.88
N ALA A 51 20.26 14.45 0.03
CA ALA A 51 19.62 13.17 0.26
C ALA A 51 18.81 12.79 -0.99
N THR A 52 19.43 12.03 -1.91
CA THR A 52 18.72 11.28 -2.94
C THR A 52 17.94 10.16 -2.26
N PHE A 53 16.75 10.50 -1.73
CA PHE A 53 15.76 9.53 -1.26
C PHE A 53 15.17 8.76 -2.45
N TRP A 54 15.79 7.62 -2.78
CA TRP A 54 15.29 6.61 -3.72
C TRP A 54 14.64 5.51 -2.87
N CYS A 55 13.39 5.65 -2.43
CA CYS A 55 12.13 5.31 -3.10
C CYS A 55 11.86 3.79 -3.24
N MET A 56 11.36 3.19 -2.15
CA MET A 56 10.47 2.01 -2.05
C MET A 56 9.96 1.45 -3.39
N CYS A 57 9.98 0.12 -3.58
CA CYS A 57 9.46 -0.64 -4.74
C CYS A 57 8.60 0.18 -5.70
N THR A 58 9.20 0.54 -6.84
CA THR A 58 8.55 1.31 -7.91
C THR A 58 8.45 0.54 -9.22
N LEU A 59 8.86 -0.73 -9.24
CA LEU A 59 8.90 -1.53 -10.46
C LEU A 59 8.68 -3.00 -10.11
N TYR A 60 7.78 -3.67 -10.83
CA TYR A 60 7.56 -5.11 -10.69
C TYR A 60 7.14 -5.73 -12.03
N ALA A 61 7.04 -7.06 -12.09
CA ALA A 61 6.64 -7.81 -13.27
C ALA A 61 5.56 -8.84 -12.94
N VAL A 62 4.75 -9.19 -13.95
CA VAL A 62 3.81 -10.31 -13.95
C VAL A 62 3.83 -10.99 -15.31
N THR A 63 4.55 -12.10 -15.42
CA THR A 63 4.76 -12.80 -16.70
C THR A 63 3.81 -13.98 -16.92
N LYS A 64 2.99 -14.31 -15.91
CA LYS A 64 1.96 -15.35 -16.00
C LYS A 64 0.60 -14.76 -16.38
N GLY A 65 -0.21 -15.55 -17.08
CA GLY A 65 -1.57 -15.20 -17.46
C GLY A 65 -2.61 -15.51 -16.37
N ILE A 66 -3.88 -15.31 -16.71
CA ILE A 66 -5.02 -15.47 -15.80
C ILE A 66 -5.16 -16.90 -15.24
N ASP A 67 -4.77 -17.93 -15.97
CA ASP A 67 -4.89 -19.32 -15.51
C ASP A 67 -4.00 -19.60 -14.29
N ALA A 68 -2.80 -19.01 -14.25
CA ALA A 68 -1.94 -19.08 -13.07
C ALA A 68 -2.60 -18.39 -11.87
N VAL A 69 -3.24 -17.24 -12.08
CA VAL A 69 -3.99 -16.55 -11.02
C VAL A 69 -5.16 -17.40 -10.53
N ARG A 70 -5.94 -17.99 -11.45
CA ARG A 70 -7.06 -18.90 -11.13
C ARG A 70 -6.63 -20.13 -10.35
N SER A 71 -5.42 -20.63 -10.59
CA SER A 71 -4.90 -21.80 -9.86
C SER A 71 -4.65 -21.52 -8.37
N ILE A 72 -4.46 -20.26 -7.97
CA ILE A 72 -4.20 -19.86 -6.57
C ILE A 72 -5.42 -19.16 -5.95
N VAL A 73 -6.07 -18.26 -6.69
CA VAL A 73 -7.17 -17.44 -6.16
C VAL A 73 -8.49 -18.21 -6.25
N ARG A 74 -8.97 -18.68 -5.10
CA ARG A 74 -10.31 -19.29 -4.96
C ARG A 74 -11.40 -18.27 -5.29
N ARG A 75 -12.55 -18.72 -5.82
CA ARG A 75 -13.74 -17.87 -6.15
C ARG A 75 -13.45 -16.74 -7.14
N LEU A 76 -12.46 -16.90 -8.03
CA LEU A 76 -12.19 -15.93 -9.09
C LEU A 76 -13.17 -16.09 -10.25
N GLU A 77 -13.89 -15.02 -10.56
CA GLU A 77 -14.80 -14.89 -11.69
C GLU A 77 -14.28 -13.89 -12.72
N GLY A 78 -14.82 -14.01 -13.94
CA GLY A 78 -14.50 -13.13 -15.06
C GLY A 78 -13.19 -13.48 -15.76
N ASP A 79 -13.02 -12.88 -16.95
CA ASP A 79 -11.80 -12.94 -17.74
C ASP A 79 -11.15 -11.57 -17.81
N CYS A 80 -9.83 -11.54 -17.72
CA CYS A 80 -9.01 -10.37 -17.98
C CYS A 80 -7.84 -10.86 -18.82
N ASP A 81 -7.81 -10.50 -20.10
CA ASP A 81 -6.60 -10.74 -20.89
C ASP A 81 -5.55 -9.73 -20.46
N PHE A 82 -4.52 -10.29 -19.85
CA PHE A 82 -3.48 -9.53 -19.25
C PHE A 82 -2.13 -10.17 -19.61
N THR A 83 -2.00 -10.69 -20.83
CA THR A 83 -0.72 -11.16 -21.37
C THR A 83 0.02 -10.00 -22.09
N VAL A 84 1.25 -10.20 -22.57
CA VAL A 84 2.05 -9.32 -23.48
C VAL A 84 2.91 -8.17 -22.85
N PRO A 85 3.91 -7.60 -23.57
CA PRO A 85 5.29 -7.43 -23.11
C PRO A 85 5.49 -6.37 -22.02
N GLN A 86 4.55 -5.43 -21.88
CA GLN A 86 4.56 -4.36 -20.86
C GLN A 86 4.45 -4.89 -19.42
N ARG A 87 4.26 -6.20 -19.23
CA ARG A 87 4.18 -6.82 -17.91
C ARG A 87 5.47 -7.42 -17.43
N ALA A 88 6.52 -7.37 -18.26
CA ALA A 88 7.89 -7.53 -17.79
C ALA A 88 8.39 -6.30 -16.99
N ALA A 89 7.68 -5.17 -17.07
CA ALA A 89 8.00 -3.93 -16.35
C ALA A 89 6.75 -3.07 -16.11
N ILE A 90 6.14 -3.20 -14.95
CA ILE A 90 5.03 -2.37 -14.49
C ILE A 90 5.60 -1.21 -13.69
N LEU A 91 5.33 0.01 -14.16
CA LEU A 91 5.82 1.26 -13.61
C LEU A 91 4.72 2.04 -12.87
N PRO A 92 5.07 3.03 -12.02
CA PRO A 92 4.10 3.91 -11.38
C PRO A 92 3.23 4.62 -12.41
N ASP A 93 1.98 4.84 -12.07
CA ASP A 93 0.92 5.33 -12.96
C ASP A 93 0.61 4.42 -14.16
N GLY A 94 1.26 3.25 -14.27
CA GLY A 94 0.96 2.20 -15.25
C GLY A 94 -0.29 1.39 -14.87
N VAL A 95 -0.79 0.62 -15.83
CA VAL A 95 -1.97 -0.25 -15.65
C VAL A 95 -1.53 -1.68 -15.39
N ALA A 96 -2.18 -2.36 -14.44
CA ALA A 96 -1.84 -3.71 -14.03
C ALA A 96 -3.09 -4.52 -13.62
N PRO A 97 -3.04 -5.87 -13.70
CA PRO A 97 -4.12 -6.71 -13.23
C PRO A 97 -4.20 -6.65 -11.72
N VAL A 98 -5.41 -6.56 -11.19
CA VAL A 98 -5.69 -6.53 -9.75
C VAL A 98 -6.91 -7.38 -9.47
N VAL A 99 -6.82 -8.26 -8.48
CA VAL A 99 -7.96 -9.03 -7.99
C VAL A 99 -8.62 -8.25 -6.85
N THR A 100 -9.92 -8.00 -6.97
CA THR A 100 -10.74 -7.42 -5.90
C THR A 100 -11.83 -8.38 -5.47
N GLN A 101 -12.44 -8.10 -4.33
CA GLN A 101 -13.58 -8.84 -3.80
C GLN A 101 -14.80 -7.92 -3.66
N ASP A 102 -15.97 -8.40 -4.07
CA ASP A 102 -17.24 -7.72 -3.87
C ASP A 102 -17.86 -8.04 -2.49
N ALA A 103 -18.97 -7.38 -2.16
CA ALA A 103 -19.65 -7.57 -0.89
C ALA A 103 -20.22 -8.98 -0.67
N ASN A 104 -20.38 -9.77 -1.74
CA ASN A 104 -20.84 -11.16 -1.69
C ASN A 104 -19.67 -12.16 -1.62
N GLY A 105 -18.42 -11.66 -1.51
CA GLY A 105 -17.23 -12.51 -1.48
C GLY A 105 -16.84 -13.09 -2.84
N ARG A 106 -17.42 -12.60 -3.95
CA ARG A 106 -16.97 -12.98 -5.30
C ARG A 106 -15.75 -12.16 -5.65
N ARG A 107 -14.77 -12.80 -6.29
CA ARG A 107 -13.53 -12.15 -6.68
C ARG A 107 -13.51 -11.92 -8.17
N SER A 108 -13.05 -10.75 -8.59
CA SER A 108 -12.89 -10.43 -10.00
C SER A 108 -11.51 -9.85 -10.25
N ILE A 109 -10.99 -10.10 -11.44
CA ILE A 109 -9.73 -9.52 -11.90
C ILE A 109 -10.02 -8.43 -12.94
N GLU A 110 -9.41 -7.27 -12.75
CA GLU A 110 -9.56 -6.14 -13.65
C GLU A 110 -8.26 -5.35 -13.76
N LEU A 111 -8.18 -4.50 -14.78
CA LEU A 111 -7.05 -3.60 -14.95
C LEU A 111 -7.26 -2.32 -14.12
N MET A 112 -6.30 -2.04 -13.24
CA MET A 112 -6.27 -0.81 -12.43
C MET A 112 -4.97 -0.05 -12.63
N ARG A 113 -4.96 1.23 -12.29
CA ARG A 113 -3.76 2.06 -12.38
C ARG A 113 -2.98 2.08 -11.05
N TRP A 114 -1.67 1.88 -11.11
CA TRP A 114 -0.82 1.85 -9.92
C TRP A 114 -0.49 3.27 -9.43
N GLY A 115 -1.09 3.69 -8.33
CA GLY A 115 -0.80 5.00 -7.74
C GLY A 115 -2.04 5.68 -7.15
N PHE A 116 -2.12 5.69 -5.82
CA PHE A 116 -3.15 6.43 -5.10
C PHE A 116 -3.00 7.94 -5.29
N PRO A 117 -4.11 8.71 -5.19
CA PRO A 117 -4.01 10.16 -5.16
C PRO A 117 -3.20 10.60 -3.94
N PRO A 118 -2.32 11.61 -4.05
CA PRO A 118 -1.64 12.16 -2.89
C PRO A 118 -2.64 12.78 -1.92
N ARG A 119 -2.28 12.82 -0.64
CA ARG A 119 -3.06 13.57 0.36
C ARG A 119 -3.09 15.04 -0.05
N ALA A 120 -4.27 15.66 -0.09
CA ALA A 120 -4.47 17.04 -0.56
C ALA A 120 -3.57 18.09 0.10
N LEU A 121 -3.06 17.81 1.31
CA LEU A 121 -2.15 18.67 2.07
C LEU A 121 -0.67 18.56 1.67
N VAL A 122 -0.29 17.57 0.86
CA VAL A 122 1.09 17.39 0.41
C VAL A 122 1.28 18.10 -0.92
N THR A 123 1.07 19.43 -0.91
CA THR A 123 1.21 20.34 -2.06
C THR A 123 2.69 20.60 -2.45
N ARG A 124 3.63 19.91 -1.80
CA ARG A 124 5.09 20.06 -2.01
C ARG A 124 5.81 18.80 -2.47
N THR A 125 5.12 17.67 -2.64
CA THR A 125 5.79 16.48 -3.19
C THR A 125 5.87 16.56 -4.71
N THR A 126 7.06 16.33 -5.24
CA THR A 126 7.34 16.11 -6.67
C THR A 126 6.75 14.81 -7.22
N ARG A 127 6.11 13.98 -6.37
CA ARG A 127 5.52 12.69 -6.76
C ARG A 127 4.02 12.84 -7.01
N PRO A 128 3.55 12.60 -8.25
CA PRO A 128 2.14 12.78 -8.62
C PRO A 128 1.22 11.66 -8.08
N VAL A 129 1.79 10.56 -7.60
CA VAL A 129 1.05 9.36 -7.15
C VAL A 129 1.71 8.72 -5.93
N VAL A 130 0.92 7.98 -5.15
CA VAL A 130 1.36 7.18 -3.99
C VAL A 130 1.35 5.70 -4.36
N THR A 131 2.51 5.13 -4.65
CA THR A 131 2.65 3.74 -5.09
C THR A 131 2.64 2.74 -3.95
N ASN A 132 3.05 3.15 -2.75
CA ASN A 132 3.27 2.27 -1.61
C ASN A 132 2.59 2.77 -0.32
N ALA A 133 1.92 1.86 0.39
CA ALA A 133 1.24 2.08 1.66
C ALA A 133 1.99 1.39 2.80
N ARG A 134 2.74 2.16 3.59
CA ARG A 134 3.54 1.63 4.72
C ARG A 134 2.80 1.72 6.06
N TRP A 135 2.27 2.90 6.37
CA TRP A 135 1.72 3.18 7.70
C TRP A 135 0.19 3.07 7.71
N LEU A 136 -0.31 1.84 7.62
CA LEU A 136 -1.73 1.54 7.39
C LEU A 136 -2.70 2.05 8.48
N ARG A 137 -2.19 2.38 9.67
CA ARG A 137 -2.96 2.94 10.80
C ARG A 137 -3.07 4.47 10.80
N THR A 138 -2.60 5.14 9.76
CA THR A 138 -2.76 6.59 9.61
C THR A 138 -4.15 6.93 9.07
N GLU A 139 -4.64 8.15 9.37
CA GLU A 139 -5.95 8.65 8.90
C GLU A 139 -6.11 8.56 7.37
N PHE A 140 -5.01 8.63 6.62
CA PHE A 140 -5.04 8.52 5.17
C PHE A 140 -5.41 7.11 4.69
N TRP A 141 -4.90 6.06 5.35
CA TRP A 141 -5.09 4.67 4.91
C TRP A 141 -6.28 3.97 5.55
N ILE A 142 -6.67 4.35 6.77
CA ILE A 142 -7.80 3.75 7.51
C ILE A 142 -9.08 3.63 6.64
N PRO A 143 -9.51 4.66 5.87
CA PRO A 143 -10.71 4.58 5.04
C PRO A 143 -10.61 3.60 3.85
N HIS A 144 -9.42 3.07 3.57
CA HIS A 144 -9.16 2.15 2.45
C HIS A 144 -8.93 0.72 2.91
N LEU A 145 -8.86 0.44 4.22
CA LEU A 145 -8.55 -0.89 4.74
C LEU A 145 -9.61 -1.95 4.40
N GLU A 146 -10.84 -1.56 4.07
CA GLU A 146 -11.88 -2.48 3.57
C GLU A 146 -11.80 -2.73 2.07
N ARG A 147 -11.02 -1.92 1.34
CA ARG A 147 -10.81 -2.04 -0.10
C ARG A 147 -9.47 -2.70 -0.37
N ARG A 148 -9.34 -3.95 0.09
CA ARG A 148 -8.15 -4.79 -0.11
C ARG A 148 -8.20 -5.42 -1.50
N CYS A 149 -7.01 -5.63 -2.07
CA CYS A 149 -6.84 -6.32 -3.35
C CYS A 149 -5.59 -7.19 -3.34
N LEU A 150 -5.53 -8.14 -4.27
CA LEU A 150 -4.34 -8.92 -4.59
C LEU A 150 -3.73 -8.38 -5.87
N VAL A 151 -2.42 -8.14 -5.87
CA VAL A 151 -1.70 -7.69 -7.06
C VAL A 151 -0.81 -8.83 -7.53
N PRO A 152 -1.15 -9.54 -8.62
CA PRO A 152 -0.36 -10.65 -9.13
C PRO A 152 1.03 -10.17 -9.56
N ALA A 153 2.06 -10.93 -9.19
CA ALA A 153 3.44 -10.63 -9.52
C ALA A 153 4.27 -11.91 -9.69
N THR A 154 5.30 -11.80 -10.50
CA THR A 154 6.29 -12.86 -10.74
C THR A 154 7.69 -12.41 -10.31
N ALA A 155 7.93 -11.11 -10.22
CA ALA A 155 9.14 -10.52 -9.65
C ALA A 155 8.88 -9.07 -9.22
N PHE A 156 9.70 -8.54 -8.31
CA PHE A 156 9.78 -7.09 -8.05
C PHE A 156 11.22 -6.61 -8.14
N CYS A 157 11.38 -5.32 -8.36
CA CYS A 157 12.66 -4.67 -8.48
C CYS A 157 12.86 -3.64 -7.36
N GLU A 158 14.04 -3.68 -6.76
CA GLU A 158 14.57 -2.58 -5.95
C GLU A 158 15.84 -2.02 -6.59
N TYR A 159 16.15 -0.77 -6.30
CA TYR A 159 17.39 -0.14 -6.74
C TYR A 159 18.39 -0.22 -5.60
N GLN A 160 19.61 -0.70 -5.90
CA GLN A 160 20.64 -0.79 -4.88
C GLN A 160 21.06 0.60 -4.40
N ASP A 161 21.00 0.82 -3.07
CA ASP A 161 21.38 2.07 -2.41
C ASP A 161 22.75 2.56 -2.87
N GLY A 162 22.86 3.86 -3.15
CA GLY A 162 24.08 4.49 -3.68
C GLY A 162 24.38 4.20 -5.15
N THR A 163 23.61 3.32 -5.80
CA THR A 163 23.68 3.05 -7.24
C THR A 163 22.32 3.28 -7.90
N LYS A 164 22.25 3.17 -9.22
CA LYS A 164 20.97 3.13 -9.96
C LYS A 164 20.72 1.75 -10.57
N THR A 165 21.37 0.72 -10.04
CA THR A 165 21.32 -0.63 -10.59
C THR A 165 20.00 -1.31 -10.18
N PRO A 166 19.14 -1.70 -11.12
CA PRO A 166 17.95 -2.50 -10.84
C PRO A 166 18.37 -3.90 -10.36
N ILE A 167 17.77 -4.37 -9.28
CA ILE A 167 17.92 -5.74 -8.78
C ILE A 167 16.54 -6.38 -8.70
N TRP A 168 16.37 -7.48 -9.42
CA TRP A 168 15.13 -8.23 -9.45
C TRP A 168 15.14 -9.36 -8.44
N PHE A 169 14.04 -9.48 -7.70
CA PHE A 169 13.77 -10.52 -6.72
C PHE A 169 12.53 -11.30 -7.14
N ALA A 170 12.58 -12.62 -7.04
CA ALA A 170 11.46 -13.49 -7.32
C ALA A 170 11.47 -14.72 -6.40
N ARG A 171 10.37 -15.47 -6.39
CA ARG A 171 10.35 -16.80 -5.79
C ARG A 171 11.29 -17.74 -6.56
N PRO A 172 12.08 -18.60 -5.88
CA PRO A 172 12.86 -19.64 -6.54
C PRO A 172 12.00 -20.50 -7.47
N ALA A 173 12.58 -20.93 -8.59
CA ALA A 173 11.93 -21.81 -9.54
C ALA A 173 11.48 -23.13 -8.87
N ASP A 174 10.32 -23.65 -9.26
CA ASP A 174 9.72 -24.84 -8.66
C ASP A 174 9.02 -25.67 -9.75
N ARG A 175 9.27 -26.99 -9.76
CA ARG A 175 8.60 -27.97 -10.65
C ARG A 175 8.45 -27.53 -12.12
N GLY A 176 9.50 -26.95 -12.69
CA GLY A 176 9.52 -26.50 -14.09
C GLY A 176 8.91 -25.12 -14.34
N ASP A 177 8.37 -24.46 -13.31
CA ASP A 177 8.03 -23.05 -13.36
C ASP A 177 9.25 -22.20 -13.00
N THR A 178 9.85 -21.55 -14.01
CA THR A 178 11.01 -20.66 -13.86
C THR A 178 10.68 -19.35 -13.14
N ARG A 179 9.38 -18.99 -13.10
CA ARG A 179 8.94 -17.76 -12.44
C ARG A 179 7.57 -17.92 -11.77
N PRO A 180 7.51 -18.64 -10.64
CA PRO A 180 6.26 -18.90 -9.96
C PRO A 180 5.51 -17.62 -9.57
N LEU A 181 4.19 -17.64 -9.79
CA LEU A 181 3.31 -16.54 -9.43
C LEU A 181 3.18 -16.42 -7.90
N PHE A 182 3.11 -15.17 -7.43
CA PHE A 182 2.68 -14.81 -6.08
C PHE A 182 1.88 -13.50 -6.13
N PHE A 183 1.47 -12.99 -4.97
CA PHE A 183 0.70 -11.75 -4.91
C PHE A 183 1.33 -10.76 -3.94
N PHE A 184 1.23 -9.48 -4.24
CA PHE A 184 1.36 -8.45 -3.21
C PHE A 184 0.01 -8.19 -2.55
N ALA A 185 0.07 -7.89 -1.25
CA ALA A 185 -1.05 -7.26 -0.57
C ALA A 185 -1.21 -5.83 -1.10
N GLY A 186 -2.41 -5.47 -1.55
CA GLY A 186 -2.72 -4.14 -2.05
C GLY A 186 -3.97 -3.53 -1.41
N LEU A 187 -4.10 -2.22 -1.55
CA LEU A 187 -5.35 -1.49 -1.35
C LEU A 187 -5.79 -0.86 -2.66
N TRP A 188 -7.08 -0.60 -2.83
CA TRP A 188 -7.63 0.05 -4.01
C TRP A 188 -8.66 1.14 -3.68
N CYS A 189 -8.88 2.06 -4.63
CA CYS A 189 -9.93 3.05 -4.54
C CYS A 189 -10.46 3.46 -5.91
N ALA A 190 -11.71 3.93 -5.93
CA ALA A 190 -12.24 4.69 -7.06
C ALA A 190 -11.86 6.16 -6.89
N TRP A 191 -11.46 6.81 -7.98
CA TRP A 191 -11.03 8.20 -7.96
C TRP A 191 -11.36 8.91 -9.28
N SER A 192 -11.72 10.19 -9.21
CA SER A 192 -12.02 11.00 -10.40
C SER A 192 -10.98 12.11 -10.57
N GLY A 193 -10.45 12.25 -11.78
CA GLY A 193 -9.56 13.36 -12.14
C GLY A 193 -8.61 12.99 -13.28
N ARG A 194 -7.45 13.66 -13.31
CA ARG A 194 -6.43 13.50 -14.35
C ARG A 194 -5.35 12.47 -13.95
N ARG A 195 -5.05 11.54 -14.85
CA ARG A 195 -3.93 10.57 -14.81
C ARG A 195 -3.17 10.59 -16.13
N GLY A 196 -2.10 9.80 -16.24
CA GLY A 196 -1.29 9.73 -17.46
C GLY A 196 -0.30 10.88 -17.58
N THR A 197 0.46 10.84 -18.67
CA THR A 197 1.54 11.81 -18.92
C THR A 197 0.96 13.17 -19.35
N LYS A 198 1.84 14.16 -19.50
CA LYS A 198 1.47 15.44 -20.13
C LYS A 198 0.96 15.21 -21.56
N ASP A 199 1.60 14.30 -22.28
CA ASP A 199 1.35 14.06 -23.71
C ASP A 199 0.17 13.10 -23.96
N ALA A 200 -0.20 12.27 -22.98
CA ALA A 200 -1.35 11.37 -23.03
C ALA A 200 -2.17 11.43 -21.72
N PRO A 201 -2.89 12.54 -21.47
CA PRO A 201 -3.68 12.69 -20.25
C PRO A 201 -4.98 11.87 -20.32
N ALA A 202 -5.29 11.16 -19.24
CA ALA A 202 -6.53 10.42 -19.05
C ALA A 202 -7.40 11.09 -17.99
N TYR A 203 -8.49 11.73 -18.42
CA TYR A 203 -9.48 12.36 -17.53
C TYR A 203 -10.66 11.43 -17.25
N GLY A 204 -11.27 11.58 -16.08
CA GLY A 204 -12.51 10.88 -15.74
C GLY A 204 -12.36 9.98 -14.52
N LYS A 205 -13.13 8.89 -14.49
CA LYS A 205 -13.14 7.91 -13.40
C LYS A 205 -12.00 6.91 -13.60
N HIS A 206 -11.27 6.64 -12.53
CA HIS A 206 -10.17 5.67 -12.48
C HIS A 206 -10.39 4.71 -11.30
N ARG A 207 -9.97 3.46 -11.48
CA ARG A 207 -9.67 2.54 -10.38
C ARG A 207 -8.18 2.54 -10.15
N LEU A 208 -7.77 2.81 -8.92
CA LEU A 208 -6.38 2.97 -8.52
C LEU A 208 -6.02 1.94 -7.46
N PHE A 209 -4.79 1.44 -7.49
CA PHE A 209 -4.26 0.57 -6.45
C PHE A 209 -2.90 1.04 -5.91
N THR A 210 -2.51 0.53 -4.76
CA THR A 210 -1.20 0.76 -4.11
C THR A 210 -0.72 -0.55 -3.50
N LEU A 211 0.60 -0.73 -3.39
CA LEU A 211 1.19 -1.90 -2.75
C LEU A 211 1.32 -1.63 -1.25
N VAL A 212 0.89 -2.57 -0.42
CA VAL A 212 1.22 -2.55 1.00
C VAL A 212 2.67 -2.97 1.15
N THR A 213 3.40 -2.24 2.00
CA THR A 213 4.83 -2.48 2.22
C THR A 213 5.12 -2.77 3.69
N THR A 214 6.22 -3.45 3.93
CA THR A 214 6.74 -3.82 5.23
C THR A 214 8.26 -3.57 5.27
N PHE A 215 8.91 -3.89 6.38
CA PHE A 215 10.37 -3.82 6.47
C PHE A 215 11.03 -4.85 5.54
N ALA A 216 12.19 -4.51 4.98
CA ALA A 216 12.98 -5.45 4.19
C ALA A 216 13.49 -6.61 5.05
N ASN A 217 13.49 -7.83 4.49
CA ASN A 217 14.13 -8.99 5.11
C ASN A 217 15.66 -9.00 4.90
N GLU A 218 16.34 -10.02 5.41
CA GLU A 218 17.80 -10.16 5.37
C GLU A 218 18.38 -10.24 3.96
N LEU A 219 17.59 -10.65 2.96
CA LEU A 219 18.01 -10.66 1.55
C LEU A 219 17.95 -9.26 0.92
N VAL A 220 16.87 -8.52 1.19
CA VAL A 220 16.60 -7.21 0.56
C VAL A 220 17.31 -6.07 1.29
N ALA A 221 17.35 -6.10 2.62
CA ALA A 221 17.86 -4.99 3.45
C ALA A 221 19.31 -4.57 3.15
N PRO A 222 20.26 -5.46 2.81
CA PRO A 222 21.62 -5.06 2.42
C PRO A 222 21.70 -4.28 1.11
N LEU A 223 20.66 -4.37 0.27
CA LEU A 223 20.58 -3.73 -1.04
C LEU A 223 19.68 -2.49 -1.03
N HIS A 224 18.57 -2.56 -0.29
CA HIS A 224 17.61 -1.49 -0.11
C HIS A 224 16.98 -1.60 1.29
N SER A 225 17.45 -0.77 2.22
CA SER A 225 17.15 -0.92 3.64
C SER A 225 15.75 -0.44 4.05
N GLU A 226 15.07 0.37 3.23
CA GLU A 226 13.85 1.04 3.66
C GLU A 226 12.67 0.08 3.83
N ALA A 227 12.31 -0.66 2.78
CA ALA A 227 11.07 -1.44 2.72
C ALA A 227 11.12 -2.50 1.63
N MET A 228 10.18 -3.44 1.70
CA MET A 228 9.79 -4.32 0.60
C MET A 228 8.26 -4.46 0.53
N PRO A 229 7.69 -4.89 -0.60
CA PRO A 229 6.27 -5.24 -0.68
C PRO A 229 5.89 -6.37 0.28
N VAL A 230 4.66 -6.34 0.80
CA VAL A 230 4.10 -7.48 1.54
C VAL A 230 3.71 -8.56 0.53
N ILE A 231 4.28 -9.75 0.72
CA ILE A 231 4.06 -10.90 -0.15
C ILE A 231 3.02 -11.84 0.47
N LEU A 232 2.07 -12.26 -0.36
CA LEU A 232 1.06 -13.29 -0.09
C LEU A 232 1.44 -14.54 -0.89
N PRO A 233 2.03 -15.55 -0.25
CA PRO A 233 2.71 -16.65 -0.96
C PRO A 233 1.77 -17.71 -1.54
N ASP A 234 0.54 -17.81 -1.03
CA ASP A 234 -0.38 -18.91 -1.34
C ASP A 234 -1.85 -18.49 -1.23
N ALA A 235 -2.75 -19.45 -1.52
CA ALA A 235 -4.19 -19.26 -1.50
C ALA A 235 -4.73 -18.86 -0.12
N ASP A 236 -4.15 -19.38 0.97
CA ASP A 236 -4.64 -19.12 2.32
C ASP A 236 -4.25 -17.71 2.78
N ALA A 237 -3.05 -17.24 2.43
CA ALA A 237 -2.65 -15.85 2.64
C ALA A 237 -3.49 -14.87 1.80
N CYS A 238 -3.83 -15.26 0.56
CA CYS A 238 -4.74 -14.49 -0.29
C CYS A 238 -6.14 -14.38 0.32
N ASP A 239 -6.68 -15.49 0.83
CA ASP A 239 -7.98 -15.54 1.50
C ASP A 239 -7.98 -14.73 2.79
N GLN A 240 -6.95 -14.88 3.63
CA GLN A 240 -6.82 -14.09 4.85
C GLN A 240 -6.73 -12.59 4.54
N TRP A 241 -6.04 -12.19 3.46
CA TRP A 241 -5.97 -10.80 3.07
C TRP A 241 -7.30 -10.25 2.57
N LEU A 242 -8.08 -11.00 1.78
CA LEU A 242 -9.35 -10.51 1.23
C LEU A 242 -10.53 -10.66 2.20
N ASP A 243 -10.70 -11.83 2.79
CA ASP A 243 -11.86 -12.18 3.65
C ASP A 243 -11.64 -11.90 5.13
N GLY A 244 -10.38 -11.92 5.59
CA GLY A 244 -10.06 -11.73 7.00
C GLY A 244 -10.54 -10.38 7.52
N ARG A 245 -10.85 -10.33 8.82
CA ARG A 245 -11.10 -9.06 9.50
C ARG A 245 -9.88 -8.17 9.34
N ILE A 246 -10.05 -6.85 9.41
CA ILE A 246 -8.95 -5.89 9.24
C ILE A 246 -7.70 -6.28 10.07
N GLN A 247 -7.86 -6.70 11.34
CA GLN A 247 -6.70 -7.07 12.16
C GLN A 247 -5.99 -8.35 11.68
N GLU A 248 -6.74 -9.34 11.17
CA GLU A 248 -6.18 -10.58 10.61
C GLU A 248 -5.44 -10.31 9.31
N ALA A 249 -5.99 -9.45 8.45
CA ALA A 249 -5.33 -9.02 7.23
C ALA A 249 -4.05 -8.23 7.55
N LEU A 250 -4.11 -7.26 8.48
CA LEU A 250 -2.94 -6.47 8.87
C LEU A 250 -1.82 -7.29 9.53
N ALA A 251 -2.12 -8.46 10.11
CA ALA A 251 -1.11 -9.38 10.62
C ALA A 251 -0.20 -9.95 9.52
N LEU A 252 -0.64 -9.90 8.25
CA LEU A 252 0.18 -10.27 7.09
C LEU A 252 1.19 -9.17 6.71
N GLN A 253 1.15 -7.98 7.30
CA GLN A 253 2.07 -6.88 7.01
C GLN A 253 3.49 -7.10 7.57
N ARG A 254 4.13 -8.20 7.17
CA ARG A 254 5.46 -8.64 7.61
C ARG A 254 6.24 -9.20 6.44
N PRO A 255 7.59 -9.13 6.46
CA PRO A 255 8.38 -9.73 5.40
C PRO A 255 8.25 -11.26 5.39
N PRO A 256 8.39 -11.91 4.22
CA PRO A 256 8.58 -13.35 4.16
C PRO A 256 10.01 -13.72 4.64
N PRO A 257 10.25 -15.00 4.98
CA PRO A 257 11.60 -15.54 5.17
C PRO A 257 12.52 -15.18 3.99
N ALA A 258 13.81 -14.94 4.27
CA ALA A 258 14.77 -14.50 3.25
C ALA A 258 14.92 -15.51 2.10
N ASP A 259 14.88 -16.79 2.40
CA ASP A 259 15.00 -17.91 1.46
C ASP A 259 13.75 -18.14 0.59
N TRP A 260 12.64 -17.47 0.91
CA TRP A 260 11.46 -17.44 0.05
C TRP A 260 11.74 -16.66 -1.25
N LEU A 261 12.75 -15.79 -1.26
CA LEU A 261 13.17 -14.99 -2.41
C LEU A 261 14.57 -15.37 -2.89
N THR A 262 14.84 -15.12 -4.17
CA THR A 262 16.18 -15.12 -4.74
C THR A 262 16.37 -13.92 -5.66
N ILE A 263 17.62 -13.49 -5.83
CA ILE A 263 17.99 -12.52 -6.86
C ILE A 263 18.03 -13.26 -8.20
N VAL A 264 17.27 -12.76 -9.17
CA VAL A 264 17.10 -13.38 -10.49
C VAL A 264 17.76 -12.59 -11.62
N SER A 265 18.00 -11.30 -11.42
CA SER A 265 18.69 -10.45 -12.40
C SER A 265 19.23 -9.16 -11.76
N ARG A 266 20.27 -8.58 -12.36
CA ARG A 266 20.86 -7.27 -12.00
C ARG A 266 21.16 -6.47 -13.27
N GLY A 267 20.68 -5.24 -13.35
CA GLY A 267 20.95 -4.32 -14.48
C GLY A 267 19.74 -4.02 -15.39
N PRO A 268 19.01 -5.03 -15.91
CA PRO A 268 17.83 -4.80 -16.75
C PRO A 268 16.69 -4.07 -16.02
N HIS A 269 15.97 -3.20 -16.74
CA HIS A 269 14.75 -2.53 -16.23
C HIS A 269 13.45 -3.32 -16.46
N ALA A 270 13.57 -4.59 -16.86
CA ALA A 270 12.46 -5.50 -17.08
C ALA A 270 12.88 -6.93 -16.72
N ASP A 271 11.92 -7.74 -16.27
CA ASP A 271 12.06 -9.17 -16.01
C ASP A 271 11.01 -9.93 -16.83
N ALA A 272 11.46 -10.64 -17.87
CA ALA A 272 10.58 -11.34 -18.81
C ALA A 272 10.20 -12.77 -18.39
N GLY A 273 10.72 -13.25 -17.25
CA GLY A 273 10.47 -14.59 -16.72
C GLY A 273 11.59 -15.58 -17.02
#